data_AF-A0A8X6SK19-F1
#
_entry.id   AF-A0A8X6SK19-F1
#
_cell.length_a   1.000
_cell.length_b   1.000
_cell.length_c   1.000
_cell.angle_alpha   90.00
_cell.angle_beta   90.00
_cell.angle_gamma   90.00
#
_symmetry.space_group_name_H-M   'P 1'
#
loop_
_entity.id
_entity.type
_entity.pdbx_description
1 polymer ?
#
loop_
_entity_poly.entity_id
_entity_poly.type
_entity_poly.pdbx_seq_one_letter_code
_entity_poly.pdbx_strand_id
1 'polypeptide(L)'
;MQEGTTDRRGQSHLPQCTTSREDRQIVRKAVTDLSVTSRTVAQHIESVTNHSVSARTIQRRLQQSGLSARRSLPGLPLTQNYIRLLRQWCDERRM
;
A
#
# COMPACT_ATOMS: atom_id res chain seq x y z
N MET A 1 -15.66 52.90 0.63
CA MET A 1 -14.79 51.91 -0.06
C MET A 1 -15.16 50.55 0.52
N GLN A 2 -15.75 49.65 -0.27
CA GLN A 2 -16.14 48.32 0.22
C GLN A 2 -14.99 47.35 -0.05
N GLU A 3 -14.31 46.94 1.01
CA GLU A 3 -13.25 45.94 0.94
C GLU A 3 -13.90 44.55 0.90
N GLY A 4 -13.91 43.94 -0.28
CA GLY A 4 -14.39 42.58 -0.49
C GLY A 4 -13.52 41.59 0.28
N THR A 5 -14.01 41.14 1.44
CA THR A 5 -13.40 40.05 2.21
C THR A 5 -13.57 38.77 1.40
N THR A 6 -12.51 38.37 0.69
CA THR A 6 -12.44 37.07 0.02
C THR A 6 -12.12 36.01 1.05
N ASP A 7 -13.17 35.49 1.69
CA ASP A 7 -13.08 34.28 2.52
C ASP A 7 -12.64 33.11 1.64
N ARG A 8 -11.33 32.85 1.60
CA ARG A 8 -10.77 31.62 1.03
C ARG A 8 -11.27 30.47 1.90
N ARG A 9 -12.39 29.87 1.49
CA ARG A 9 -12.85 28.59 2.03
C ARG A 9 -11.66 27.63 2.07
N GLY A 10 -11.17 27.35 3.27
CA GLY A 10 -10.14 26.35 3.48
C GLY A 10 -10.61 25.06 2.84
N GLN A 11 -9.75 24.42 2.04
CA GLN A 11 -10.05 23.12 1.48
C GLN A 11 -10.27 22.13 2.63
N SER A 12 -11.54 21.94 3.03
CA SER A 12 -11.95 20.83 3.85
C SER A 12 -11.61 19.58 3.05
N HIS A 13 -10.50 18.92 3.38
CA HIS A 13 -10.11 17.68 2.72
C HIS A 13 -11.30 16.73 2.76
N LEU A 14 -11.70 16.22 1.58
CA LEU A 14 -12.78 15.25 1.45
C LEU A 14 -12.63 14.15 2.51
N PRO A 15 -13.75 13.65 3.08
CA PRO A 15 -13.70 12.57 4.06
C PRO A 15 -12.86 11.43 3.51
N GLN A 16 -11.73 11.18 4.16
CA GLN A 16 -10.81 10.14 3.72
C GLN A 16 -11.50 8.79 3.91
N CYS A 17 -11.63 8.04 2.80
CA CYS A 17 -12.24 6.71 2.77
C CYS A 17 -11.53 5.68 3.67
N THR A 18 -10.35 6.02 4.20
CA THR A 18 -9.51 5.16 5.06
C THR A 18 -8.95 5.99 6.21
N THR A 19 -8.82 5.35 7.36
CA THR A 19 -8.23 5.92 8.58
C THR A 19 -6.70 5.80 8.56
N SER A 20 -6.01 6.62 9.36
CA SER A 20 -4.54 6.52 9.49
C SER A 20 -4.06 5.13 9.95
N ARG A 21 -4.89 4.40 10.72
CA ARG A 21 -4.60 3.02 11.15
C ARG A 21 -4.63 2.05 9.98
N GLU A 22 -5.61 2.19 9.10
CA GLU A 22 -5.73 1.38 7.88
C GLU A 22 -4.59 1.67 6.92
N ASP A 23 -4.26 2.95 6.70
CA ASP A 23 -3.15 3.35 5.84
C ASP A 23 -1.82 2.72 6.31
N ARG A 24 -1.58 2.67 7.62
CA ARG A 24 -0.41 1.99 8.20
C ARG A 24 -0.43 0.47 7.96
N GLN A 25 -1.60 -0.18 8.04
CA GLN A 25 -1.71 -1.61 7.74
C GLN A 25 -1.52 -1.91 6.26
N ILE A 26 -2.06 -1.07 5.37
CA ILE A 26 -1.91 -1.16 3.92
C ILE A 26 -0.42 -1.12 3.56
N VAL A 27 0.29 -0.10 4.03
CA VAL A 27 1.73 0.06 3.79
C VAL A 27 2.51 -1.12 4.36
N ARG A 28 2.23 -1.51 5.61
CA ARG A 28 2.93 -2.64 6.24
C ARG A 28 2.73 -3.93 5.44
N LYS A 29 1.52 -4.25 5.01
CA LYS A 29 1.24 -5.47 4.26
C LYS A 29 1.99 -5.50 2.92
N ALA A 30 2.01 -4.38 2.20
CA ALA A 30 2.71 -4.27 0.92
C ALA A 30 4.24 -4.32 1.05
N VAL A 31 4.81 -3.84 2.16
CA VAL A 31 6.26 -3.91 2.43
C VAL A 31 6.68 -5.30 2.90
N THR A 32 5.86 -5.97 3.72
CA THR A 32 6.16 -7.32 4.23
C THR A 32 6.14 -8.36 3.11
N ASP A 33 5.21 -8.23 2.16
CA ASP A 33 5.08 -9.18 1.05
C ASP A 33 4.86 -8.41 -0.26
N LEU A 34 5.92 -8.35 -1.08
CA LEU A 34 5.92 -7.64 -2.36
C LEU A 34 5.07 -8.33 -3.44
N SER A 35 4.58 -9.54 -3.19
CA SER A 35 3.74 -10.30 -4.14
C SER A 35 2.25 -10.02 -3.99
N VAL A 36 1.84 -9.37 -2.90
CA VAL A 36 0.42 -9.10 -2.64
C VAL A 36 -0.16 -8.10 -3.64
N THR A 37 -1.39 -8.36 -4.05
CA THR A 37 -2.15 -7.46 -4.92
C THR A 37 -3.02 -6.51 -4.10
N SER A 38 -3.39 -5.36 -4.67
CA SER A 38 -4.32 -4.41 -4.03
C SER A 38 -5.64 -5.05 -3.59
N ARG A 39 -6.10 -6.11 -4.29
CA ARG A 39 -7.33 -6.84 -3.94
C ARG A 39 -7.14 -7.71 -2.70
N THR A 40 -6.03 -8.44 -2.63
CA THR A 40 -5.70 -9.23 -1.43
C THR A 40 -5.45 -8.36 -0.21
N VAL A 41 -4.88 -7.15 -0.41
CA VAL A 41 -4.72 -6.17 0.67
C VAL A 41 -6.08 -5.62 1.10
N ALA A 42 -6.99 -5.30 0.17
CA ALA A 42 -8.36 -4.88 0.50
C ALA A 42 -9.10 -5.90 1.37
N GLN A 43 -9.08 -7.18 0.97
CA GLN A 43 -9.68 -8.28 1.75
C GLN A 43 -9.05 -8.41 3.13
N HIS A 44 -7.73 -8.21 3.23
CA HIS A 44 -7.04 -8.23 4.52
C HIS A 44 -7.49 -7.07 5.42
N ILE A 45 -7.60 -5.86 4.90
CA ILE A 45 -8.07 -4.71 5.68
C ILE A 45 -9.52 -4.93 6.13
N GLU A 46 -10.39 -5.35 5.21
CA GLU A 46 -11.78 -5.68 5.53
C GLU A 46 -11.89 -6.73 6.65
N SER A 47 -11.06 -7.77 6.62
CA SER A 47 -11.03 -8.79 7.67
C SER A 47 -10.56 -8.29 9.04
N VAL A 48 -9.77 -7.21 9.09
CA VAL A 48 -9.15 -6.71 10.33
C VAL A 48 -9.90 -5.51 10.90
N THR A 49 -10.48 -4.66 10.07
CA THR A 49 -11.20 -3.45 10.49
C THR A 49 -12.70 -3.51 10.27
N ASN A 50 -13.24 -4.56 9.64
CA ASN A 50 -14.63 -4.66 9.17
C ASN A 50 -15.04 -3.49 8.26
N HIS A 51 -14.05 -2.82 7.66
CA HIS A 51 -14.27 -1.70 6.76
C HIS A 51 -13.95 -2.13 5.34
N SER A 52 -14.95 -2.09 4.47
CA SER A 52 -14.79 -2.51 3.08
C SER A 52 -14.11 -1.40 2.27
N VAL A 53 -12.93 -1.71 1.74
CA VAL A 53 -12.12 -0.74 0.98
C VAL A 53 -11.92 -1.25 -0.44
N SER A 54 -12.14 -0.39 -1.44
CA SER A 54 -11.93 -0.79 -2.83
C SER A 54 -10.43 -1.00 -3.13
N ALA A 55 -10.10 -1.95 -4.01
CA ALA A 55 -8.73 -2.16 -4.48
C ALA A 55 -8.12 -0.89 -5.12
N ARG A 56 -8.94 -0.02 -5.72
CA ARG A 56 -8.52 1.27 -6.27
C ARG A 56 -8.12 2.26 -5.16
N THR A 57 -8.84 2.27 -4.05
CA THR A 57 -8.48 3.05 -2.86
C THR A 57 -7.13 2.59 -2.31
N ILE A 58 -6.93 1.27 -2.18
CA ILE A 58 -5.64 0.69 -1.75
C ILE A 58 -4.50 1.15 -2.67
N GLN A 59 -4.68 1.05 -3.99
CA GLN A 59 -3.67 1.48 -4.95
C GLN A 59 -3.31 2.97 -4.79
N ARG A 60 -4.30 3.84 -4.61
CA ARG A 60 -4.07 5.28 -4.38
C ARG A 60 -3.30 5.52 -3.09
N ARG A 61 -3.63 4.80 -2.01
CA ARG A 61 -2.92 4.92 -0.73
C ARG A 61 -1.48 4.47 -0.81
N LEU A 62 -1.21 3.37 -1.51
CA LEU A 62 0.16 2.92 -1.76
C LEU A 62 0.95 3.98 -2.54
N GLN A 63 0.36 4.54 -3.62
CA GLN A 63 1.00 5.60 -4.40
C GLN A 63 1.26 6.88 -3.58
N GLN A 64 0.29 7.31 -2.76
CA GLN A 64 0.45 8.45 -1.84
C GLN A 64 1.57 8.21 -0.82
N SER A 65 1.81 6.94 -0.46
CA SER A 65 2.88 6.53 0.44
C SER A 65 4.23 6.31 -0.27
N GLY A 66 4.31 6.58 -1.57
CA GLY A 66 5.51 6.35 -2.39
C GLY A 66 5.73 4.88 -2.79
N LEU A 67 4.76 4.00 -2.56
CA LEU A 67 4.83 2.60 -2.95
C LEU A 67 4.17 2.38 -4.31
N SER A 68 4.93 1.82 -5.23
CA SER A 68 4.45 1.39 -6.55
C SER A 68 4.96 -0.03 -6.84
N ALA A 69 4.18 -0.78 -7.63
CA ALA A 69 4.62 -2.08 -8.07
C ALA A 69 5.79 -1.91 -9.07
N ARG A 70 6.90 -2.60 -8.84
CA ARG A 70 7.91 -2.78 -9.88
C ARG A 70 7.45 -3.86 -10.84
N ARG A 71 7.71 -3.66 -12.14
CA ARG A 71 7.50 -4.71 -13.14
C ARG A 71 8.38 -5.89 -12.77
N SER A 72 7.79 -7.08 -12.59
CA SER A 72 8.55 -8.30 -12.37
C SER A 72 9.41 -8.60 -13.60
N LEU A 73 10.63 -9.07 -13.36
CA LEU A 73 11.47 -9.58 -14.44
C LEU A 73 10.88 -10.92 -14.90
N PRO A 74 10.64 -11.12 -16.21
CA PRO A 74 10.16 -12.39 -16.72
C PRO A 74 11.17 -13.50 -16.38
N GLY A 75 10.69 -14.61 -15.82
CA GLY A 75 11.50 -15.79 -15.46
C GLY A 75 11.89 -15.92 -13.99
N LEU A 76 11.64 -14.91 -13.14
CA LEU A 76 11.90 -15.00 -11.70
C LEU A 76 10.61 -15.35 -10.93
N PRO A 77 10.50 -16.55 -10.34
CA PRO A 77 9.37 -16.89 -9.50
C PRO A 77 9.46 -16.12 -8.17
N LEU A 78 8.81 -14.95 -8.08
CA LEU A 78 8.79 -14.12 -6.87
C LEU A 78 7.84 -14.66 -5.78
N THR A 79 7.78 -15.98 -5.60
CA THR A 79 7.09 -16.55 -4.45
C THR A 79 7.92 -16.34 -3.20
N GLN A 80 7.27 -16.10 -2.06
CA GLN A 80 7.97 -15.88 -0.80
C GLN A 80 8.89 -17.06 -0.44
N ASN A 81 8.48 -18.29 -0.75
CA ASN A 81 9.27 -19.50 -0.53
C ASN A 81 10.53 -19.54 -1.41
N TYR A 82 10.41 -19.18 -2.69
CA TYR A 82 11.56 -19.14 -3.60
C TYR A 82 12.58 -18.09 -3.18
N ILE A 83 12.12 -16.89 -2.80
CA ILE A 83 13.01 -15.83 -2.32
C ILE A 83 13.77 -16.27 -1.05
N ARG A 84 13.08 -16.94 -0.11
CA ARG A 84 13.70 -17.50 1.11
C ARG A 84 14.78 -18.54 0.77
N LEU A 85 14.46 -19.46 -0.15
CA LEU A 85 15.41 -20.48 -0.61
C LEU A 85 16.66 -19.86 -1.24
N LEU A 86 16.47 -18.86 -2.11
CA LEU A 86 17.58 -18.16 -2.76
C LEU A 86 18.46 -17.43 -1.74
N ARG A 87 17.85 -16.81 -0.74
CA ARG A 87 18.57 -16.13 0.34
C ARG A 87 19.39 -17.13 1.17
N GLN A 88 18.78 -18.26 1.55
CA GLN A 88 19.48 -19.32 2.26
C GLN A 88 20.69 -19.83 1.45
N TRP A 89 20.51 -20.11 0.16
CA TRP A 89 21.61 -20.54 -0.71
C TRP A 89 22.74 -19.52 -0.80
N CYS A 90 22.42 -18.21 -0.87
CA CYS A 90 23.43 -17.15 -0.85
C CYS A 90 24.15 -17.06 0.51
N ASP A 91 23.42 -17.21 1.61
CA ASP A 91 23.97 -17.18 2.97
C ASP A 91 24.91 -18.37 3.21
N GLU A 92 24.55 -19.57 2.72
CA GLU A 92 25.40 -20.79 2.77
C GLU A 92 26.71 -20.64 1.99
N ARG A 93 26.71 -19.90 0.89
CA ARG A 93 27.89 -19.67 0.03
C ARG A 93 28.74 -18.46 0.43
N ARG A 94 28.30 -17.67 1.41
CA ARG A 94 29.08 -16.57 1.99
C ARG A 94 29.97 -17.02 3.15
N MET A 95 29.81 -18.25 3.64
CA MET A 95 30.72 -18.91 4.58
C MET A 95 31.86 -19.61 3.85
#